data_AF-A0A7S4W835-F1
#
_entry.id   AF-A0A7S4W835-F1
#
_cell.length_a   1.000
_cell.length_b   1.000
_cell.length_c   1.000
_cell.angle_alpha   90.00
_cell.angle_beta   90.00
_cell.angle_gamma   90.00
#
_symmetry.space_group_name_H-M   'P 1'
#
loop_
_entity.id
_entity.type
_entity.pdbx_description
1 polymer ?
#
loop_
_entity_poly.entity_id
_entity_poly.type
_entity_poly.pdbx_seq_one_letter_code
_entity_poly.pdbx_strand_id
1 'polypeptide(L)'
;VRVLMPGEAFAGFEEPREVAGGESTETYKARALLDGREGWVTATSAGEVLPWSARCQVLRTVPLTRGFPANEAAEVIEVLRLLEPGEDVDVTELPAEDSSSGLLRACCVARKDKTVGWATVREGATLLLRPATGTGGEGERAGAEA
;
A
#
# COMPACT_ATOMS: atom_id res chain seq x y z
N VAL A 1 -13.89 -9.43 -14.86
CA VAL A 1 -13.69 -9.07 -13.43
C VAL A 1 -12.20 -9.14 -13.14
N ARG A 2 -11.60 -8.12 -12.52
CA ARG A 2 -10.18 -8.11 -12.09
C ARG A 2 -10.14 -7.99 -10.57
N VAL A 3 -9.14 -8.60 -9.93
CA VAL A 3 -8.89 -8.50 -8.49
C VAL A 3 -7.79 -7.46 -8.27
N LEU A 4 -7.98 -6.54 -7.32
CA LEU A 4 -6.93 -5.62 -6.88
C LEU A 4 -6.07 -6.32 -5.83
N MET A 5 -4.76 -6.17 -5.92
CA MET A 5 -3.83 -6.71 -4.93
C MET A 5 -3.64 -5.76 -3.74
N PRO A 6 -3.24 -6.25 -2.55
CA PRO A 6 -2.90 -5.40 -1.42
C PRO A 6 -1.88 -4.29 -1.79
N GLY A 7 -2.06 -3.09 -1.25
CA GLY A 7 -1.18 -1.95 -1.54
C GLY A 7 -1.45 -1.25 -2.87
N GLU A 8 -2.32 -1.78 -3.74
CA GLU A 8 -2.88 -0.99 -4.85
C GLU A 8 -3.81 0.11 -4.33
N ALA A 9 -3.90 1.21 -5.08
CA ALA A 9 -4.74 2.35 -4.75
C ALA A 9 -5.68 2.70 -5.92
N PHE A 10 -6.86 3.22 -5.58
CA PHE A 10 -7.86 3.68 -6.53
C PHE A 10 -8.50 4.99 -6.05
N ALA A 11 -9.01 5.78 -7.00
CA ALA A 11 -9.82 6.96 -6.69
C ALA A 11 -11.30 6.58 -6.77
N GLY A 12 -12.03 6.72 -5.67
CA GLY A 12 -13.50 6.58 -5.63
C GLY A 12 -14.20 7.87 -6.08
N PHE A 13 -15.23 7.74 -6.91
CA PHE A 13 -16.02 8.87 -7.43
C PHE A 13 -17.41 8.98 -6.81
N GLU A 14 -17.85 7.96 -6.07
CA GLU A 14 -19.12 7.91 -5.37
C GLU A 14 -18.89 7.34 -3.97
N GLU A 15 -19.71 7.75 -3.00
CA GLU A 15 -19.70 7.13 -1.66
C GLU A 15 -20.06 5.64 -1.78
N PRO A 16 -19.43 4.77 -0.97
CA PRO A 16 -19.75 3.35 -0.99
C PRO A 16 -21.23 3.13 -0.69
N ARG A 17 -21.86 2.29 -1.51
CA ARG A 17 -23.25 1.90 -1.33
C ARG A 17 -23.33 0.49 -0.77
N GLU A 18 -24.25 0.27 0.15
CA GLU A 18 -24.65 -1.06 0.58
C GLU A 18 -25.60 -1.67 -0.46
N VAL A 19 -25.34 -2.92 -0.84
CA VAL A 19 -26.16 -3.65 -1.81
C VAL A 19 -26.91 -4.79 -1.12
N ALA A 20 -28.23 -4.87 -1.34
CA ALA A 20 -29.08 -5.89 -0.72
C ALA A 20 -28.81 -7.30 -1.30
N GLY A 21 -28.69 -8.31 -0.42
CA GLY A 21 -28.64 -9.73 -0.82
C GLY A 21 -27.31 -10.45 -0.63
N GLY A 22 -26.31 -9.82 0.03
CA GLY A 22 -25.06 -10.46 0.44
C GLY A 22 -24.55 -9.91 1.77
N GLU A 23 -23.68 -10.64 2.46
CA GLU A 23 -23.01 -10.17 3.68
C GLU A 23 -22.26 -8.86 3.38
N SER A 24 -22.77 -7.74 3.89
CA SER A 24 -22.14 -6.41 3.95
C SER A 24 -21.09 -6.13 2.87
N THR A 25 -21.54 -5.97 1.64
CA THR A 25 -20.68 -5.74 0.49
C THR A 25 -20.65 -4.24 0.16
N GLU A 26 -19.55 -3.55 0.47
CA GLU A 26 -19.36 -2.15 0.07
C GLU A 26 -18.89 -2.07 -1.39
N THR A 27 -19.53 -1.23 -2.20
CA THR A 27 -19.15 -1.08 -3.60
C THR A 27 -18.86 0.38 -3.96
N TYR A 28 -17.74 0.58 -4.65
CA TYR A 28 -17.15 1.86 -5.01
C TYR A 28 -17.09 1.99 -6.52
N LYS A 29 -17.57 3.11 -7.08
CA LYS A 29 -17.26 3.46 -8.47
C LYS A 29 -15.88 4.10 -8.48
N ALA A 30 -14.92 3.49 -9.16
CA ALA A 30 -13.52 3.85 -9.00
C ALA A 30 -12.71 3.80 -10.30
N ARG A 31 -11.57 4.52 -10.28
CA ARG A 31 -10.48 4.40 -11.25
C ARG A 31 -9.24 3.86 -10.54
N ALA A 32 -8.70 2.74 -11.01
CA ALA A 32 -7.43 2.23 -10.53
C ALA A 32 -6.28 3.19 -10.91
N LEU A 33 -5.39 3.49 -9.95
CA LEU A 33 -4.33 4.48 -10.18
C LEU A 33 -3.15 3.94 -10.99
N LEU A 34 -2.94 2.62 -10.97
CA LEU A 34 -1.85 1.96 -11.69
C LEU A 34 -2.08 1.86 -13.19
N ASP A 35 -3.29 1.50 -13.62
CA ASP A 35 -3.60 1.23 -15.03
C ASP A 35 -4.71 2.14 -15.60
N GLY A 36 -5.23 3.07 -14.80
CA GLY A 36 -6.27 4.01 -15.21
C GLY A 36 -7.62 3.38 -15.52
N ARG A 37 -7.81 2.07 -15.29
CA ARG A 37 -9.08 1.38 -15.61
C ARG A 37 -10.18 1.82 -14.67
N GLU A 38 -11.34 2.09 -15.23
CA GLU A 38 -12.54 2.47 -14.50
C GLU A 38 -13.49 1.29 -14.34
N GLY A 39 -14.19 1.25 -13.21
CA GLY A 39 -15.18 0.23 -12.94
C GLY A 39 -15.75 0.31 -11.54
N TRP A 40 -16.41 -0.78 -11.14
CA TRP A 40 -16.87 -0.98 -9.79
C TRP A 40 -15.85 -1.84 -9.03
N VAL A 41 -15.44 -1.39 -7.85
CA VAL A 41 -14.64 -2.13 -6.89
C VAL A 41 -15.58 -2.55 -5.77
N THR A 42 -15.57 -3.83 -5.45
CA THR A 42 -16.43 -4.41 -4.43
C THR A 42 -15.57 -4.99 -3.32
N ALA A 43 -15.74 -4.49 -2.10
CA ALA A 43 -15.13 -5.08 -0.92
C ALA A 43 -15.99 -6.26 -0.44
N THR A 44 -15.36 -7.42 -0.30
CA THR A 44 -16.00 -8.67 0.15
C THR A 44 -15.99 -8.82 1.66
N SER A 45 -15.16 -8.02 2.34
CA SER A 45 -15.03 -8.01 3.80
C SER A 45 -14.74 -6.61 4.31
N ALA A 46 -15.20 -6.32 5.54
CA ALA A 46 -14.92 -5.04 6.18
C ALA A 46 -13.41 -4.85 6.35
N GLY A 47 -12.90 -3.68 5.98
CA GLY A 47 -11.48 -3.34 6.09
C GLY A 47 -10.60 -3.81 4.92
N GLU A 48 -11.16 -4.41 3.87
CA GLU A 48 -10.44 -4.74 2.64
C GLU A 48 -10.05 -3.48 1.84
N VAL A 49 -10.92 -2.47 1.88
CA VAL A 49 -10.66 -1.12 1.36
C VAL A 49 -10.42 -0.19 2.55
N LEU A 50 -9.32 0.55 2.49
CA LEU A 50 -8.97 1.56 3.50
C LEU A 50 -8.89 2.94 2.84
N PRO A 51 -9.17 4.02 3.57
CA PRO A 51 -8.87 5.36 3.09
C PRO A 51 -7.39 5.48 2.71
N TRP A 52 -7.05 6.43 1.85
CA TRP A 52 -5.66 6.66 1.53
C TRP A 52 -4.90 7.23 2.74
N SER A 53 -3.70 6.70 3.02
CA SER A 53 -2.74 7.28 3.95
C SER A 53 -1.37 7.34 3.29
N ALA A 54 -0.78 8.53 3.28
CA ALA A 54 0.62 8.71 2.90
C ALA A 54 1.57 8.06 3.90
N ARG A 55 1.20 8.01 5.19
CA ARG A 55 2.04 7.39 6.22
C ARG A 55 1.94 5.87 6.11
N CYS A 56 3.10 5.22 6.06
CA CYS A 56 3.24 3.77 6.03
C CYS A 56 4.26 3.29 7.05
N GLN A 57 4.00 2.14 7.67
CA GLN A 57 4.95 1.42 8.51
C GLN A 57 5.64 0.32 7.70
N VAL A 58 6.95 0.20 7.88
CA VAL A 58 7.80 -0.85 7.30
C VAL A 58 7.57 -2.17 8.04
N LEU A 59 7.17 -3.23 7.32
CA LEU A 59 6.87 -4.53 7.92
C LEU A 59 8.06 -5.50 7.91
N ARG A 60 8.97 -5.34 6.95
CA ARG A 60 10.19 -6.13 6.77
C ARG A 60 11.31 -5.19 6.33
N THR A 61 12.56 -5.60 6.49
CA THR A 61 13.68 -4.79 6.02
C THR A 61 13.55 -4.51 4.52
N VAL A 62 13.52 -3.24 4.12
CA VAL A 62 13.36 -2.80 2.73
C VAL A 62 14.52 -1.90 2.33
N PRO A 63 15.21 -2.16 1.20
CA PRO A 63 16.16 -1.22 0.64
C PRO A 63 15.45 0.07 0.20
N LEU A 64 15.91 1.21 0.71
CA LEU A 64 15.56 2.52 0.15
C LEU A 64 16.58 2.85 -0.93
N THR A 65 16.13 2.94 -2.17
CA THR A 65 17.01 3.16 -3.32
C THR A 65 16.80 4.51 -3.95
N ARG A 66 17.79 5.00 -4.70
CA ARG A 66 17.68 6.27 -5.42
C ARG A 66 16.60 6.27 -6.51
N GLY A 67 16.33 5.10 -7.09
CA GLY A 67 15.39 4.88 -8.18
C GLY A 67 15.01 3.41 -8.30
N PHE A 68 14.38 3.06 -9.42
CA PHE A 68 14.17 1.68 -9.87
C PHE A 68 14.39 1.62 -11.39
N PRO A 69 14.67 0.44 -11.99
CA PRO A 69 15.13 0.37 -13.37
C PRO A 69 14.04 0.89 -14.31
N ALA A 70 14.42 1.72 -15.28
CA ALA A 70 13.50 2.17 -16.32
C ALA A 70 13.26 1.09 -17.40
N ASN A 71 14.13 0.08 -17.47
CA ASN A 71 14.07 -1.03 -18.41
C ASN A 71 14.70 -2.30 -17.80
N GLU A 72 14.63 -3.42 -18.51
CA GLU A 72 15.14 -4.72 -18.06
C GLU A 72 16.68 -4.82 -18.00
N ALA A 73 17.42 -3.84 -18.53
CA ALA A 73 18.87 -3.84 -18.37
C ALA A 73 19.21 -3.65 -16.90
N ALA A 74 20.13 -4.49 -16.40
CA ALA A 74 20.59 -4.45 -15.02
C ALA A 74 21.40 -3.17 -14.74
N GLU A 75 20.71 -2.07 -14.53
CA GLU A 75 21.29 -0.85 -13.99
C GLU A 75 21.53 -1.05 -12.49
N VAL A 76 22.77 -0.81 -12.06
CA VAL A 76 23.10 -0.82 -10.64
C VAL A 76 22.44 0.38 -9.99
N ILE A 77 21.41 0.13 -9.21
CA ILE A 77 20.72 1.18 -8.47
C ILE A 77 21.37 1.33 -7.11
N GLU A 78 21.72 2.58 -6.80
CA GLU A 78 22.25 2.98 -5.51
C GLU A 78 21.23 2.69 -4.39
N VAL A 79 21.64 1.85 -3.43
CA VAL A 79 20.94 1.67 -2.15
C VAL A 79 21.39 2.79 -1.22
N LEU A 80 20.48 3.69 -0.89
CA LEU A 80 20.76 4.83 0.00
C LEU A 80 20.87 4.37 1.45
N ARG A 81 19.97 3.46 1.87
CA ARG A 81 19.98 2.81 3.18
C ARG A 81 19.01 1.64 3.24
N LEU A 82 19.04 0.92 4.36
CA LEU A 82 18.00 -0.03 4.74
C LEU A 82 16.98 0.63 5.67
N LEU A 83 15.71 0.40 5.39
CA LEU A 83 14.59 0.70 6.28
C LEU A 83 14.34 -0.52 7.14
N GLU A 84 14.24 -0.32 8.46
CA GLU A 84 14.04 -1.41 9.41
C GLU A 84 12.56 -1.66 9.69
N PRO A 85 12.16 -2.90 10.06
CA PRO A 85 10.82 -3.18 10.53
C PRO A 85 10.41 -2.24 11.66
N GLY A 86 9.19 -1.68 11.56
CA GLY A 86 8.65 -0.70 12.51
C GLY A 86 8.98 0.75 12.18
N GLU A 87 9.89 1.03 11.23
CA GLU A 87 10.16 2.41 10.78
C GLU A 87 8.96 2.98 10.03
N ASP A 88 8.72 4.29 10.20
CA ASP A 88 7.69 5.03 9.47
C ASP A 88 8.28 5.73 8.25
N VAL A 89 7.57 5.66 7.13
CA VAL A 89 7.84 6.43 5.92
C VAL A 89 6.60 7.21 5.49
N ASP A 90 6.80 8.38 4.90
CA ASP A 90 5.73 9.16 4.27
C ASP A 90 5.84 9.00 2.75
N VAL A 91 4.87 8.33 2.14
CA VAL A 91 4.74 8.13 0.69
C VAL A 91 4.38 9.45 0.02
N THR A 92 5.20 9.88 -0.94
CA THR A 92 5.06 11.18 -1.61
C THR A 92 4.50 11.07 -3.02
N GLU A 93 4.57 9.89 -3.62
CA GLU A 93 4.05 9.62 -4.97
C GLU A 93 3.17 8.37 -4.96
N LEU A 94 2.29 8.27 -5.95
CA LEU A 94 1.47 7.08 -6.13
C LEU A 94 2.36 5.85 -6.37
N PRO A 95 1.99 4.68 -5.83
CA PRO A 95 2.72 3.46 -6.11
C PRO A 95 2.79 3.19 -7.61
N ALA A 96 3.98 2.84 -8.09
CA ALA A 96 4.28 2.51 -9.47
C ALA A 96 4.77 1.06 -9.57
N GLU A 97 4.41 0.39 -10.65
CA GLU A 97 4.92 -0.95 -10.94
C GLU A 97 6.30 -0.85 -11.60
N ASP A 98 7.27 -1.54 -11.02
CA ASP A 98 8.58 -1.75 -11.63
C ASP A 98 8.46 -2.91 -12.61
N SER A 99 8.30 -2.60 -13.90
CA SER A 99 8.09 -3.61 -14.95
C SER A 99 9.24 -4.60 -15.10
N SER A 100 10.45 -4.25 -14.65
CA SER A 100 11.62 -5.14 -14.70
C SER A 100 11.58 -6.24 -13.65
N SER A 101 10.92 -5.98 -12.50
CA SER A 101 10.91 -6.88 -11.35
C SER A 101 9.51 -7.34 -10.93
N GLY A 102 8.45 -6.72 -11.44
CA GLY A 102 7.06 -6.93 -11.02
C GLY A 102 6.76 -6.40 -9.61
N LEU A 103 7.66 -5.60 -9.04
CA LEU A 103 7.50 -5.02 -7.71
C LEU A 103 6.59 -3.80 -7.77
N LEU A 104 5.71 -3.66 -6.78
CA LEU A 104 5.02 -2.40 -6.56
C LEU A 104 5.88 -1.53 -5.65
N ARG A 105 6.33 -0.38 -6.15
CA ARG A 105 7.25 0.52 -5.45
C ARG A 105 6.62 1.90 -5.26
N ALA A 106 7.07 2.62 -4.24
CA ALA A 106 6.63 4.00 -4.01
C ALA A 106 7.80 4.89 -3.62
N CYS A 107 7.77 6.14 -4.09
CA CYS A 107 8.65 7.19 -3.61
C CYS A 107 8.18 7.61 -2.21
N CYS A 108 9.10 7.63 -1.26
CA CYS A 108 8.82 7.97 0.12
C CYS A 108 9.97 8.69 0.81
N VAL A 109 9.64 9.32 1.94
CA VAL A 109 10.59 9.97 2.83
C VAL A 109 10.64 9.19 4.13
N ALA A 110 11.82 8.70 4.51
CA ALA A 110 12.04 8.07 5.80
C ALA A 110 11.90 9.10 6.92
N ARG A 111 11.02 8.85 7.91
CA ARG A 111 10.75 9.86 8.95
C ARG A 111 11.91 10.04 9.91
N LYS A 112 12.71 9.00 10.11
CA LYS A 112 13.84 8.94 11.05
C LYS A 112 14.97 9.90 10.68
N ASP A 113 15.33 9.98 9.41
CA ASP A 113 16.51 10.72 8.93
C ASP A 113 16.23 11.64 7.72
N LYS A 114 15.00 11.65 7.22
CA LYS A 114 14.55 12.42 6.04
C LYS A 114 15.16 11.97 4.72
N THR A 115 15.73 10.76 4.66
CA THR A 115 16.23 10.21 3.39
C THR A 115 15.06 9.96 2.45
N VAL A 116 15.16 10.47 1.23
CA VAL A 116 14.16 10.32 0.17
C VAL A 116 14.60 9.22 -0.79
N GLY A 117 13.69 8.34 -1.16
CA GLY A 117 13.98 7.31 -2.16
C GLY A 117 12.78 6.41 -2.46
N TRP A 118 13.05 5.32 -3.17
CA TRP A 118 12.08 4.33 -3.59
C TRP A 118 12.13 3.11 -2.69
N ALA A 119 10.98 2.73 -2.14
CA ALA A 119 10.83 1.53 -1.33
C ALA A 119 9.79 0.59 -1.95
N THR A 120 9.98 -0.72 -1.79
CA THR A 120 9.02 -1.73 -2.24
C THR A 120 7.82 -1.75 -1.30
N VAL A 121 6.63 -1.50 -1.83
CA VAL A 121 5.34 -1.60 -1.13
C VAL A 121 4.86 -3.05 -1.09
N ARG A 122 4.93 -3.76 -2.23
CA ARG A 122 4.49 -5.15 -2.37
C ARG A 122 5.40 -5.94 -3.32
N GLU A 123 5.60 -7.20 -2.97
CA GLU A 123 6.22 -8.23 -3.82
C GLU A 123 5.26 -9.43 -3.93
N GLY A 124 4.75 -9.70 -5.14
CA GLY A 124 3.74 -10.74 -5.33
C GLY A 124 2.49 -10.48 -4.49
N ALA A 125 2.11 -11.39 -3.60
CA ALA A 125 1.00 -11.19 -2.65
C ALA A 125 1.46 -10.56 -1.32
N THR A 126 2.75 -10.37 -1.12
CA THR A 126 3.30 -10.02 0.19
C THR A 126 3.46 -8.51 0.30
N LEU A 127 2.80 -7.90 1.28
CA LEU A 127 2.95 -6.48 1.61
C LEU A 127 4.22 -6.26 2.44
N LEU A 128 5.00 -5.23 2.12
CA LEU A 128 6.21 -4.80 2.82
C LEU A 128 6.03 -3.45 3.52
N LEU A 129 5.14 -2.59 3.01
CA LEU A 129 4.75 -1.33 3.64
C LEU A 129 3.25 -1.34 3.93
N ARG A 130 2.85 -1.06 5.18
CA ARG A 130 1.45 -0.99 5.59
C ARG A 130 1.00 0.45 5.77
N PRO A 131 -0.08 0.91 5.13
CA PRO A 131 -0.68 2.21 5.41
C PRO A 131 -1.10 2.36 6.87
N ALA A 132 -0.88 3.53 7.46
CA ALA A 132 -1.24 3.83 8.85
C ALA A 132 -2.75 4.07 9.05
N THR A 133 -3.58 3.88 8.02
CA THR A 133 -5.02 4.11 8.11
C THR A 133 -5.68 3.22 9.13
N GLY A 134 -6.18 3.87 10.19
CA GLY A 134 -7.11 3.34 11.17
C GLY A 134 -6.52 2.21 12.00
N THR A 135 -6.17 2.52 13.24
CA THR A 135 -6.07 1.55 14.34
C THR A 135 -7.11 0.43 14.16
N GLY A 136 -6.68 -0.75 13.72
CA GLY A 136 -7.35 -1.97 14.11
C GLY A 136 -7.39 -1.97 15.63
N GLY A 137 -8.59 -1.97 16.19
CA GLY A 137 -8.86 -1.59 17.57
C GLY A 137 -7.97 -2.27 18.60
N GLU A 138 -7.85 -1.60 19.73
CA GLU A 138 -7.60 -2.19 21.04
C GLU A 138 -8.25 -3.58 21.15
N GLY A 139 -7.40 -4.59 20.96
CA GLY A 139 -7.59 -5.96 21.40
C GLY A 139 -6.63 -6.31 22.55
N GLU A 140 -6.05 -5.30 23.22
CA GLU A 140 -5.51 -5.47 24.57
C GLU A 140 -6.69 -5.35 25.53
N ARG A 141 -7.52 -6.41 25.61
CA ARG A 141 -8.29 -6.63 26.83
C ARG A 141 -7.29 -7.06 27.90
N ALA A 142 -6.69 -6.06 28.54
CA ALA A 142 -6.33 -6.13 29.93
C ALA A 142 -7.55 -6.68 30.68
N GLY A 143 -7.42 -7.92 31.13
CA GLY A 143 -8.36 -8.64 31.97
C GLY A 143 -7.56 -9.44 32.99
N ALA A 144 -6.66 -8.75 33.71
CA ALA A 144 -6.33 -9.13 35.06
C ALA A 144 -7.39 -8.49 35.96
N GLU A 145 -8.17 -9.31 36.67
CA GLU A 145 -8.41 -9.23 38.11
C GLU A 145 -9.70 -9.99 38.50
N ALA A 146 -9.53 -10.82 39.53
CA ALA A 146 -10.49 -11.58 40.35
C ALA A 146 -11.14 -12.84 39.76
#